data_AF-A0AA42TKH3-F1
#
_entry.id   AF-A0AA42TKH3-F1
#
_cell.length_a   1.000
_cell.length_b   1.000
_cell.length_c   1.000
_cell.angle_alpha   90.00
_cell.angle_beta   90.00
_cell.angle_gamma   90.00
#
_symmetry.space_group_name_H-M   'P 1'
#
loop_
_entity.id
_entity.type
_entity.pdbx_description
1 polymer ?
#
loop_
_entity_poly.entity_id
_entity_poly.type
_entity_poly.pdbx_seq_one_letter_code
_entity_poly.pdbx_strand_id
1 'polypeptide(L)' 'MRKTQTPPWKKPNPKGQKSQPLSPAQKEAARQRAEENGRPYPNLVDNMWAAKLPRGD' A
#
# COMPACT_ATOMS: atom_id res chain seq x y z
N MET A 1 7.47 -11.92 -21.43
CA MET A 1 6.58 -12.59 -20.46
C MET A 1 6.50 -11.75 -19.20
N ARG A 2 5.30 -11.36 -18.71
CA ARG A 2 5.16 -10.65 -17.43
C ARG A 2 5.48 -11.64 -16.30
N LYS A 3 6.39 -11.29 -15.38
CA LYS A 3 6.64 -12.11 -14.19
C LYS A 3 5.36 -12.17 -13.35
N THR A 4 4.82 -13.36 -13.14
CA THR A 4 3.71 -13.58 -12.22
C THR A 4 4.20 -13.27 -10.81
N GLN A 5 3.82 -12.12 -10.26
CA GLN A 5 4.17 -11.79 -8.89
C GLN A 5 3.25 -12.56 -7.94
N THR A 6 3.83 -13.30 -6.99
CA THR A 6 3.07 -13.88 -5.88
C THR A 6 2.33 -12.76 -5.16
N PRO A 7 1.01 -12.88 -4.97
CA PRO A 7 0.25 -11.83 -4.30
C PRO A 7 0.68 -11.72 -2.83
N PRO A 8 0.56 -10.53 -2.22
CA PRO A 8 1.09 -10.27 -0.88
C PRO A 8 0.49 -11.19 0.20
N TRP A 9 -0.78 -11.57 0.08
CA TRP A 9 -1.44 -12.49 1.03
C TRP A 9 -0.96 -13.95 0.94
N LYS A 10 -0.19 -14.31 -0.09
CA LYS A 10 0.47 -15.63 -0.19
C LYS A 10 1.94 -15.57 0.26
N LYS A 11 2.45 -14.39 0.62
CA LYS A 11 3.84 -14.23 1.08
C LYS A 11 3.91 -14.39 2.59
N PRO A 12 4.93 -15.08 3.13
CA PRO A 12 5.19 -15.04 4.56
C PRO A 12 5.56 -13.62 4.99
N ASN A 13 5.23 -13.26 6.22
CA ASN A 13 5.65 -11.98 6.79
C ASN A 13 7.18 -11.91 6.84
N PRO A 14 7.84 -10.86 6.29
CA PRO A 14 9.28 -10.74 6.34
C PRO A 14 9.80 -10.64 7.79
N LYS A 15 10.72 -11.53 8.15
CA LYS A 15 11.34 -11.54 9.48
C LYS A 15 12.39 -10.43 9.59
N GLY A 16 12.48 -9.79 10.76
CA GLY A 16 13.51 -8.78 11.06
C GLY A 16 13.25 -7.38 10.48
N GLN A 17 12.11 -7.16 9.80
CA GLN A 17 11.74 -5.85 9.28
C GLN A 17 10.95 -5.06 10.32
N LYS A 18 11.26 -3.77 10.44
CA LYS A 18 10.48 -2.86 11.30
C LYS A 18 9.22 -2.42 10.57
N SER A 19 8.10 -2.43 11.28
CA SER A 19 6.86 -1.86 10.77
C SER A 19 7.03 -0.34 10.64
N GLN A 20 6.70 0.19 9.47
CA GLN A 20 6.75 1.61 9.18
C GLN A 20 5.34 2.06 8.77
N PRO A 21 4.69 2.95 9.53
CA PRO A 21 3.41 3.50 9.12
C PRO A 21 3.57 4.45 7.93
N LEU A 22 2.51 4.58 7.12
CA LEU A 22 2.40 5.58 6.06
C LEU A 22 2.48 7.01 6.64
N SER A 23 3.11 7.93 5.90
CA SER A 23 3.06 9.36 6.20
C SER A 23 1.62 9.90 6.05
N PRO A 24 1.29 11.06 6.64
CA PRO A 24 -0.03 11.68 6.44
C PRO A 24 -0.38 11.88 4.96
N ALA A 25 0.57 12.41 4.16
CA ALA A 25 0.39 12.61 2.72
C ALA A 25 0.12 11.29 1.97
N GLN A 26 0.81 10.21 2.33
CA GLN A 26 0.56 8.89 1.75
C GLN A 26 -0.83 8.34 2.11
N LYS A 27 -1.31 8.56 3.34
CA LYS A 27 -2.67 8.14 3.75
C LYS A 27 -3.75 8.88 2.96
N GLU A 28 -3.55 10.18 2.72
CA GLU A 28 -4.47 10.97 1.90
C GLU A 28 -4.51 10.50 0.45
N ALA A 29 -3.34 10.26 -0.15
CA ALA A 29 -3.24 9.70 -1.49
C ALA A 29 -3.94 8.32 -1.59
N ALA A 30 -3.74 7.44 -0.60
CA ALA A 30 -4.39 6.13 -0.55
C ALA A 30 -5.92 6.25 -0.48
N ARG A 31 -6.43 7.15 0.37
CA ARG A 31 -7.87 7.40 0.53
C ARG A 31 -8.48 7.95 -0.76
N GLN A 32 -7.84 8.95 -1.38
CA GLN A 32 -8.31 9.52 -2.64
C GLN A 32 -8.40 8.45 -3.73
N ARG A 33 -7.35 7.64 -3.89
CA ARG A 33 -7.35 6.56 -4.89
C ARG A 33 -8.43 5.51 -4.62
N ALA A 34 -8.68 5.18 -3.36
CA ALA A 34 -9.75 4.24 -3.00
C ALA A 34 -11.13 4.80 -3.41
N GLU A 35 -11.39 6.07 -3.09
CA GLU A 35 -12.63 6.78 -3.44
C GLU A 35 -12.85 6.86 -4.95
N GLU A 36 -11.83 7.27 -5.72
CA GLU A 36 -11.86 7.33 -7.19
C GLU A 36 -12.20 5.97 -7.84
N ASN A 37 -11.80 4.87 -7.20
CA ASN A 37 -12.05 3.52 -7.68
C ASN A 37 -13.26 2.85 -7.01
N GLY A 38 -14.04 3.58 -6.19
CA GLY A 38 -15.21 3.07 -5.47
C GLY A 38 -14.89 1.97 -4.46
N ARG A 39 -13.67 1.95 -3.90
CA ARG A 39 -13.21 0.94 -2.94
C ARG A 39 -13.34 1.47 -1.52
N PRO A 40 -13.78 0.64 -0.56
CA PRO A 40 -13.77 1.04 0.84
C PRO A 40 -12.33 1.31 1.32
N TYR A 41 -12.19 2.32 2.18
CA TYR A 41 -10.95 2.66 2.87
C TYR A 41 -11.13 2.44 4.38
N PRO A 42 -10.12 1.92 5.12
CA PRO A 42 -8.78 1.55 4.67
C PRO A 42 -8.71 0.19 3.97
N ASN A 43 -7.84 0.05 2.96
CA ASN A 43 -7.62 -1.22 2.27
C ASN A 43 -6.14 -1.47 1.90
N LEU A 44 -5.78 -2.74 1.70
CA LEU A 44 -4.40 -3.15 1.43
C LEU A 44 -3.86 -2.63 0.09
N VAL A 45 -4.67 -2.64 -0.97
CA VAL A 45 -4.20 -2.35 -2.33
C VAL A 45 -3.77 -0.88 -2.45
N ASP A 46 -4.60 0.03 -1.95
CA ASP A 46 -4.33 1.46 -1.98
C ASP A 46 -3.24 1.85 -0.99
N ASN A 47 -3.20 1.23 0.20
CA ASN A 47 -2.12 1.43 1.16
C ASN A 47 -0.75 0.96 0.61
N MET A 48 -0.70 -0.18 -0.08
CA MET A 48 0.52 -0.68 -0.71
C MET A 48 0.98 0.17 -1.90
N TRP A 49 0.04 0.78 -2.63
CA TRP A 49 0.36 1.73 -3.68
C TRP A 49 0.95 3.02 -3.08
N ALA A 50 0.30 3.57 -2.05
CA ALA A 50 0.77 4.79 -1.37
C ALA A 50 2.13 4.61 -0.68
N ALA A 51 2.42 3.43 -0.15
CA ALA A 51 3.73 3.10 0.43
C ALA A 51 4.91 3.26 -0.54
N LYS A 52 4.66 3.27 -1.86
CA LYS A 52 5.67 3.46 -2.91
C LYS A 52 5.89 4.93 -3.28
N LEU A 53 5.00 5.82 -2.85
CA LEU A 53 5.12 7.25 -3.12
C LEU A 53 6.19 7.87 -2.23
N PRO A 54 6.83 8.98 -2.65
CA PRO A 54 7.65 9.79 -1.76
C PRO A 54 6.84 10.17 -0.51
N ARG A 55 7.47 10.13 0.66
CA ARG A 55 6.77 10.37 1.93
C ARG A 55 6.31 11.81 2.11
N GLY A 56 7.01 12.77 1.47
CA GLY A 56 6.68 14.20 1.50
C GLY A 56 6.69 14.79 2.90
N ASP A 57 7.49 14.21 3.82
CA ASP A 57 7.74 14.76 5.16
C ASP A 57 8.55 16.07 5.04
#